data_AF-A0A662FZL5-F1
#
_entry.id   AF-A0A662FZL5-F1
#
_cell.length_a   1.000
_cell.length_b   1.000
_cell.length_c   1.000
_cell.angle_alpha   90.00
_cell.angle_beta   90.00
_cell.angle_gamma   90.00
#
_symmetry.space_group_name_H-M   'P 1'
#
loop_
_entity.id
_entity.type
_entity.pdbx_description
1 polymer ?
#
loop_
_entity_poly.entity_id
_entity_poly.type
_entity_poly.pdbx_seq_one_letter_code
_entity_poly.pdbx_strand_id
1 'polypeptide(L)'
;GQYSGWLLLELCALEPLNVNDLSELSRLLVNDTTYAFFNLTVLNLNTSRAYIDTLVISPLHLEVLSSYDSKGVTIEFHVEYSHTPPPELELHRGCVGHILTVALVDDSGEAYFEGLLSNSTTTIYLKYSELMELFIFKQVKLGVEVYWRGIEKRAVLVPLTRSPELEFIPIGLSLLKIEENMLEVEVVSLIDNTPQSVSIDGTIAVYINGTRTTCDIVKFGSKYRVRLPSQARIGRGEIELYFIPEPSKDTVYYVYPMRV
;
A
#
# COMPACT_ATOMS: atom_id res chain seq x y z
N GLY A 1 4.03 -0.72 -45.05
CA GLY A 1 4.72 0.43 -44.41
C GLY A 1 5.58 -0.08 -43.29
N GLN A 2 6.49 0.75 -42.78
CA GLN A 2 7.46 0.41 -41.71
C GLN A 2 6.81 -0.06 -40.39
N TYR A 3 5.48 0.07 -40.28
CA TYR A 3 4.67 -0.29 -39.12
C TYR A 3 3.56 -1.31 -39.46
N SER A 4 3.78 -2.18 -40.45
CA SER A 4 2.81 -3.22 -40.82
C SER A 4 2.56 -4.18 -39.65
N GLY A 5 1.32 -4.25 -39.16
CA GLY A 5 0.92 -5.08 -38.01
C GLY A 5 0.72 -4.34 -36.70
N TRP A 6 1.02 -3.04 -36.65
CA TRP A 6 0.74 -2.18 -35.49
C TRP A 6 -0.69 -1.66 -35.58
N LEU A 7 -1.47 -1.83 -34.51
CA LEU A 7 -2.82 -1.26 -34.37
C LEU A 7 -2.72 0.01 -33.53
N LEU A 8 -2.96 1.17 -34.13
CA LEU A 8 -3.12 2.43 -33.40
C LEU A 8 -4.56 2.49 -32.89
N LEU A 9 -4.75 2.24 -31.60
CA LEU A 9 -6.05 2.35 -30.93
C LEU A 9 -6.18 3.75 -30.32
N GLU A 10 -6.84 4.63 -31.08
CA GLU A 10 -7.36 5.96 -30.71
C GLU A 10 -6.38 7.05 -30.22
N LEU A 11 -6.82 8.30 -30.45
CA LEU A 11 -6.14 9.53 -30.06
C LEU A 11 -7.09 10.24 -29.09
N CYS A 12 -6.92 10.01 -27.79
CA CYS A 12 -7.76 10.65 -26.77
C CYS A 12 -7.16 11.98 -26.35
N ALA A 13 -7.93 13.06 -26.49
CA ALA A 13 -7.71 14.26 -25.70
C ALA A 13 -8.24 13.96 -24.29
N LEU A 14 -7.35 13.93 -23.31
CA LEU A 14 -7.68 13.61 -21.93
C LEU A 14 -7.58 14.86 -21.08
N GLU A 15 -8.68 15.24 -20.44
CA GLU A 15 -8.63 16.25 -19.38
C GLU A 15 -8.13 15.58 -18.09
N PRO A 16 -6.96 15.97 -17.55
CA PRO A 16 -6.32 15.27 -16.43
C PRO A 16 -7.08 15.35 -15.10
N LEU A 17 -8.22 16.06 -15.06
CA LEU A 17 -9.11 16.17 -13.90
C LEU A 17 -10.48 15.52 -14.16
N ASN A 18 -10.73 14.98 -15.35
CA ASN A 18 -11.96 14.31 -15.68
C ASN A 18 -11.86 12.81 -15.36
N VAL A 19 -12.50 12.40 -14.27
CA VAL A 19 -12.47 11.02 -13.76
C VAL A 19 -12.95 9.98 -14.79
N ASN A 20 -13.89 10.34 -15.66
CA ASN A 20 -14.38 9.40 -16.69
C ASN A 20 -13.32 9.15 -17.75
N ASP A 21 -12.67 10.20 -18.25
CA ASP A 21 -11.60 10.10 -19.25
C ASP A 21 -10.40 9.31 -18.68
N LEU A 22 -10.07 9.55 -17.40
CA LEU A 22 -9.02 8.83 -16.67
C LEU A 22 -9.33 7.34 -16.47
N SER A 23 -10.59 7.01 -16.19
CA SER A 23 -11.07 5.63 -16.03
C SER A 23 -11.04 4.88 -17.36
N GLU A 24 -11.48 5.52 -18.44
CA GLU A 24 -11.39 4.95 -19.79
C GLU A 24 -9.94 4.70 -20.20
N LEU A 25 -9.04 5.65 -19.90
CA LEU A 25 -7.63 5.48 -20.18
C LEU A 25 -7.03 4.28 -19.43
N SER A 26 -7.29 4.20 -18.12
CA SER A 26 -6.81 3.10 -17.28
C SER A 26 -7.27 1.75 -17.83
N ARG A 27 -8.53 1.66 -18.30
CA ARG A 27 -9.06 0.44 -18.92
C ARG A 27 -8.34 0.05 -20.21
N LEU A 28 -7.91 1.03 -21.02
CA LEU A 28 -7.17 0.79 -22.27
C LEU A 28 -5.73 0.31 -22.01
N LEU A 29 -5.08 0.82 -20.97
CA LEU A 29 -3.71 0.47 -20.59
C LEU A 29 -3.57 -0.92 -19.96
N VAL A 30 -4.67 -1.48 -19.46
CA VAL A 30 -4.71 -2.77 -18.74
C VAL A 30 -4.98 -3.97 -19.67
N ASN A 31 -5.62 -3.78 -20.83
CA ASN A 31 -6.07 -4.88 -21.70
C ASN A 31 -5.30 -4.92 -23.03
N ASP A 32 -4.53 -5.99 -23.28
CA ASP A 32 -3.90 -6.40 -24.56
C ASP A 32 -3.10 -5.33 -25.36
N THR A 33 -2.88 -4.14 -24.79
CA THR A 33 -2.14 -3.04 -25.40
C THR A 33 -0.64 -3.26 -25.22
N THR A 34 0.16 -3.22 -26.29
CA THR A 34 1.62 -3.32 -26.15
C THR A 34 2.24 -1.99 -25.73
N TYR A 35 1.74 -0.88 -26.28
CA TYR A 35 2.13 0.48 -25.94
C TYR A 35 0.98 1.45 -26.22
N ALA A 36 0.83 2.47 -25.38
CA ALA A 36 -0.04 3.61 -25.60
C ALA A 36 0.79 4.88 -25.83
N PHE A 37 0.38 5.69 -26.81
CA PHE A 37 1.07 6.91 -27.20
C PHE A 37 0.28 8.14 -26.75
N PHE A 38 0.92 9.04 -26.03
CA PHE A 38 0.30 10.28 -25.53
C PHE A 38 1.06 11.48 -26.03
N ASN A 39 0.34 12.50 -26.48
CA ASN A 39 0.90 13.85 -26.62
C ASN A 39 0.45 14.66 -25.41
N LEU A 40 1.35 14.79 -24.43
CA LEU A 40 1.12 15.57 -23.23
C LEU A 40 1.36 17.05 -23.57
N THR A 41 0.38 17.91 -23.31
CA THR A 41 0.54 19.36 -23.33
C THR A 41 0.25 19.93 -21.94
N VAL A 42 1.25 20.50 -21.30
CA VAL A 42 1.12 21.15 -19.98
C VAL A 42 1.20 22.66 -20.16
N LEU A 43 0.13 23.37 -19.80
CA LEU A 43 0.10 24.83 -19.82
C LEU A 43 0.33 25.38 -18.41
N ASN A 44 1.44 26.09 -18.21
CA ASN A 44 1.67 26.84 -16.97
C ASN A 44 0.96 28.21 -17.07
N LEU A 45 -0.21 28.32 -16.43
CA LEU A 45 -1.05 29.52 -16.48
C LEU A 45 -0.39 30.77 -15.87
N ASN A 46 0.56 30.60 -14.95
CA ASN A 46 1.27 31.72 -14.32
C ASN A 46 2.32 32.35 -15.26
N THR A 47 2.87 31.56 -16.18
CA THR A 47 3.93 31.99 -17.10
C THR A 47 3.49 32.01 -18.57
N SER A 48 2.27 31.56 -18.85
CA SER A 48 1.73 31.33 -20.20
C SER A 48 2.61 30.46 -21.09
N ARG A 49 3.44 29.58 -20.50
CA ARG A 49 4.30 28.65 -21.21
C ARG A 49 3.60 27.31 -21.40
N ALA A 50 3.65 26.78 -22.61
CA ALA A 50 3.24 25.42 -22.91
C ALA A 50 4.47 24.50 -23.01
N TYR A 51 4.39 23.33 -22.39
CA TYR A 51 5.35 22.25 -22.51
C TYR A 51 4.67 21.09 -23.22
N ILE A 52 5.31 20.56 -24.27
CA ILE A 52 4.78 19.46 -25.06
C ILE A 52 5.75 18.29 -24.97
N ASP A 53 5.24 17.09 -24.73
CA ASP A 53 6.02 15.85 -24.68
C ASP A 53 5.24 14.70 -25.33
N THR A 54 5.94 13.78 -25.97
CA THR A 54 5.34 12.55 -26.52
C THR A 54 5.78 11.37 -25.66
N LEU A 55 4.83 10.67 -25.07
CA LEU A 55 5.06 9.61 -24.10
C LEU A 55 4.58 8.28 -24.67
N VAL A 56 5.37 7.23 -24.47
CA VAL A 56 5.03 5.88 -24.92
C VAL A 56 5.00 4.98 -23.71
N ILE A 57 3.81 4.61 -23.26
CA ILE A 57 3.61 3.91 -21.99
C ILE A 57 3.32 2.45 -22.28
N SER A 58 4.07 1.53 -21.69
CA SER A 58 3.72 0.10 -21.68
C SER A 58 2.59 -0.15 -20.68
N PRO A 59 1.88 -1.30 -20.74
CA PRO A 59 1.11 -1.77 -19.61
C PRO A 59 1.94 -1.72 -18.34
N LEU A 60 1.28 -1.34 -17.24
CA LEU A 60 1.89 -1.25 -15.94
C LEU A 60 1.55 -2.53 -15.18
N HIS A 61 2.58 -3.21 -14.66
CA HIS A 61 2.41 -4.29 -13.72
C HIS A 61 2.76 -3.80 -12.32
N LEU A 62 1.82 -3.94 -11.38
CA LEU A 62 2.02 -3.54 -9.98
C LEU A 62 1.83 -4.75 -9.08
N GLU A 63 2.88 -5.07 -8.34
CA GLU A 63 2.85 -6.02 -7.23
C GLU A 63 2.98 -5.27 -5.90
N VAL A 64 2.21 -5.71 -4.91
CA VAL A 64 2.19 -5.15 -3.57
C VAL A 64 2.53 -6.25 -2.58
N LEU A 65 3.51 -5.99 -1.73
CA LEU A 65 3.95 -6.91 -0.68
C LEU A 65 3.88 -6.21 0.68
N SER A 66 3.47 -6.95 1.71
CA SER A 66 3.45 -6.46 3.08
C SER A 66 4.47 -7.20 3.94
N SER A 67 5.07 -6.52 4.91
CA SER A 67 5.88 -7.14 5.95
C SER A 67 5.67 -6.43 7.28
N TYR A 68 5.63 -7.20 8.37
CA TYR A 68 5.20 -6.72 9.68
C TYR A 68 6.32 -6.79 10.72
N ASP A 69 6.34 -5.79 11.60
CA ASP A 69 7.05 -5.86 12.87
C ASP A 69 6.11 -5.52 14.04
N SER A 70 6.66 -5.34 15.24
CA SER A 70 5.86 -5.03 16.44
C SER A 70 5.32 -3.60 16.47
N LYS A 71 5.78 -2.70 15.61
CA LYS A 71 5.48 -1.26 15.62
C LYS A 71 4.75 -0.79 14.38
N GLY A 72 4.79 -1.54 13.29
CA GLY A 72 4.13 -1.15 12.05
C GLY A 72 4.20 -2.21 10.97
N VAL A 73 3.78 -1.77 9.79
CA VAL A 73 3.80 -2.53 8.54
C VAL A 73 4.58 -1.76 7.50
N THR A 74 5.44 -2.46 6.77
CA THR A 74 6.05 -1.95 5.54
C THR A 74 5.27 -2.50 4.36
N ILE A 75 4.77 -1.61 3.51
CA ILE A 75 4.15 -1.94 2.23
C ILE A 75 5.16 -1.61 1.15
N GLU A 76 5.58 -2.62 0.40
CA GLU A 76 6.48 -2.50 -0.74
C GLU A 76 5.66 -2.58 -2.03
N PHE A 77 5.94 -1.65 -2.94
CA PHE A 77 5.30 -1.55 -4.24
C PHE A 77 6.35 -1.78 -5.32
N HIS A 78 6.12 -2.77 -6.17
CA HIS A 78 6.94 -3.09 -7.33
C HIS A 78 6.15 -2.73 -8.58
N VAL A 79 6.61 -1.70 -9.30
CA VAL A 79 5.96 -1.15 -10.48
C VAL A 79 6.84 -1.35 -11.70
N GLU A 80 6.49 -2.33 -12.52
CA GLU A 80 7.10 -2.54 -13.82
C GLU A 80 6.35 -1.67 -14.85
N TYR A 81 7.06 -0.71 -15.43
CA TYR A 81 6.53 0.15 -16.49
C TYR A 81 7.68 0.65 -17.38
N SER A 82 7.37 0.97 -18.63
CA SER A 82 8.22 1.75 -19.52
C SER A 82 7.46 2.97 -20.00
N HIS A 83 8.13 4.12 -20.06
CA HIS A 83 7.62 5.34 -20.70
C HIS A 83 8.49 5.80 -21.87
N THR A 84 9.51 5.02 -22.21
CA THR A 84 10.39 5.30 -23.33
C THR A 84 9.85 4.64 -24.59
N PRO A 85 9.90 5.33 -25.74
CA PRO A 85 9.57 4.72 -27.01
C PRO A 85 10.50 3.52 -27.27
N PRO A 86 9.99 2.47 -27.94
CA PRO A 86 10.82 1.40 -28.48
C PRO A 86 12.00 1.98 -29.28
N PRO A 87 13.18 1.34 -29.25
CA PRO A 87 14.38 1.84 -29.93
C PRO A 87 14.18 2.13 -31.43
N GLU A 88 13.20 1.47 -32.06
CA GLU A 88 12.89 1.61 -33.49
C GLU A 88 12.04 2.86 -33.82
N LEU A 89 11.49 3.55 -32.80
CA LEU A 89 10.65 4.73 -32.95
C LEU A 89 11.42 6.02 -32.59
N GLU A 90 11.82 6.77 -33.61
CA GLU A 90 12.39 8.12 -33.43
C GLU A 90 11.27 9.13 -33.14
N LEU A 91 10.95 9.31 -31.86
CA LEU A 91 9.99 10.32 -31.39
C LEU A 91 10.71 11.50 -30.72
N HIS A 92 10.19 12.71 -30.95
CA HIS A 92 10.65 13.91 -30.26
C HIS A 92 10.34 13.78 -28.77
N ARG A 93 11.37 13.82 -27.93
CA ARG A 93 11.23 13.78 -26.47
C ARG A 93 11.25 15.20 -25.94
N GLY A 94 10.22 15.57 -25.20
CA GLY A 94 10.19 16.79 -24.41
C GLY A 94 11.09 16.69 -23.18
N CYS A 95 11.24 17.81 -22.48
CA CYS A 95 11.99 17.89 -21.22
C CYS A 95 11.07 17.89 -19.99
N VAL A 96 9.88 17.27 -20.09
CA VAL A 96 8.96 17.21 -18.95
C VAL A 96 9.49 16.18 -17.96
N GLY A 97 9.78 16.61 -16.73
CA GLY A 97 10.18 15.69 -15.66
C GLY A 97 8.97 14.85 -15.23
N HIS A 98 9.14 13.53 -15.25
CA HIS A 98 8.13 12.57 -14.83
C HIS A 98 8.56 11.92 -13.52
N ILE A 99 7.88 12.23 -12.42
CA ILE A 99 8.12 11.57 -11.14
C ILE A 99 6.99 10.56 -10.94
N LEU A 100 7.30 9.26 -10.95
CA LEU A 100 6.29 8.28 -10.57
C LEU A 100 6.09 8.28 -9.07
N THR A 101 4.82 8.23 -8.69
CA THR A 101 4.38 8.13 -7.30
C THR A 101 3.35 7.02 -7.21
N VAL A 102 3.44 6.22 -6.15
CA VAL A 102 2.37 5.33 -5.72
C VAL A 102 1.62 6.00 -4.59
N ALA A 103 0.29 5.90 -4.60
CA ALA A 103 -0.55 6.34 -3.52
C ALA A 103 -1.52 5.26 -3.07
N LEU A 104 -1.85 5.30 -1.78
CA LEU A 104 -3.01 4.62 -1.20
C LEU A 104 -4.12 5.66 -1.09
N VAL A 105 -5.20 5.46 -1.83
CA VAL A 105 -6.31 6.41 -1.97
C VAL A 105 -7.61 5.82 -1.45
N ASP A 106 -8.51 6.66 -0.95
CA ASP A 106 -9.87 6.22 -0.63
C ASP A 106 -10.82 6.26 -1.85
N ASP A 107 -12.09 5.94 -1.63
CA ASP A 107 -13.13 5.97 -2.66
C ASP A 107 -13.39 7.36 -3.25
N SER A 108 -12.97 8.43 -2.58
CA SER A 108 -13.05 9.81 -3.09
C SER A 108 -11.85 10.20 -3.95
N GLY A 109 -10.80 9.37 -3.97
CA GLY A 109 -9.53 9.64 -4.64
C GLY A 109 -8.54 10.46 -3.81
N GLU A 110 -8.83 10.70 -2.54
CA GLU A 110 -7.91 11.40 -1.63
C GLU A 110 -6.79 10.45 -1.19
N ALA A 111 -5.54 10.91 -1.33
CA ALA A 111 -4.37 10.12 -0.99
C ALA A 111 -4.07 10.19 0.51
N TYR A 112 -4.05 9.03 1.17
CA TYR A 112 -3.64 8.89 2.57
C TYR A 112 -2.13 8.81 2.71
N PHE A 113 -1.49 8.04 1.81
CA PHE A 113 -0.06 7.75 1.86
C PHE A 113 0.52 7.77 0.46
N GLU A 114 1.72 8.34 0.32
CA GLU A 114 2.41 8.46 -0.97
C GLU A 114 3.87 8.02 -0.86
N GLY A 115 4.35 7.34 -1.88
CA GLY A 115 5.74 6.91 -2.03
C GLY A 115 6.27 7.27 -3.42
N LEU A 116 7.41 7.97 -3.47
CA LEU A 116 8.10 8.22 -4.74
C LEU A 116 8.77 6.93 -5.22
N LEU A 117 8.56 6.57 -6.48
CA LEU A 117 9.19 5.40 -7.09
C LEU A 117 10.64 5.70 -7.48
N SER A 118 11.58 4.91 -6.97
CA SER A 118 12.97 4.91 -7.41
C SER A 118 13.25 3.58 -8.11
N ASN A 119 13.64 3.61 -9.39
CA ASN A 119 13.97 2.39 -10.14
C ASN A 119 12.89 1.30 -10.03
N SER A 120 11.63 1.66 -10.27
CA SER A 120 10.48 0.74 -10.24
C SER A 120 10.02 0.25 -8.87
N THR A 121 10.67 0.64 -7.76
CA THR A 121 10.23 0.22 -6.42
C THR A 121 10.10 1.39 -5.45
N THR A 122 9.19 1.24 -4.50
CA THR A 122 9.06 2.14 -3.35
C THR A 122 8.48 1.41 -2.16
N THR A 123 8.74 1.93 -0.96
CA THR A 123 8.25 1.37 0.29
C THR A 123 7.62 2.45 1.13
N ILE A 124 6.48 2.15 1.74
CA ILE A 124 5.84 3.01 2.74
C ILE A 124 5.81 2.25 4.06
N TYR A 125 6.42 2.81 5.09
CA TYR A 125 6.33 2.29 6.45
C TYR A 125 5.24 3.02 7.21
N LEU A 126 4.26 2.28 7.71
CA LEU A 126 3.10 2.79 8.43
C LEU A 126 3.16 2.31 9.88
N LYS A 127 3.27 3.26 10.83
CA LYS A 127 3.23 2.88 12.25
C LYS A 127 1.82 2.49 12.64
N TYR A 128 1.70 1.46 13.47
CA TYR A 128 0.38 1.09 13.98
C TYR A 128 -0.29 2.24 14.75
N SER A 129 0.47 3.05 15.48
CA SER A 129 -0.10 4.23 16.17
C SER A 129 -0.77 5.22 15.22
N GLU A 130 -0.17 5.47 14.05
CA GLU A 130 -0.72 6.37 13.03
C GLU A 130 -1.98 5.75 12.41
N LEU A 131 -1.97 4.46 12.11
CA LEU A 131 -3.13 3.73 11.58
C LEU A 131 -4.30 3.67 12.58
N MET A 132 -4.01 3.51 13.88
CA MET A 132 -5.04 3.54 14.93
C MET A 132 -5.69 4.92 15.05
N GLU A 133 -4.92 5.98 14.94
CA GLU A 133 -5.41 7.36 15.00
C GLU A 133 -6.26 7.71 13.77
N LEU A 134 -5.85 7.24 12.59
CA LEU A 134 -6.54 7.50 11.32
C LEU A 134 -7.83 6.67 11.19
N PHE A 135 -7.77 5.38 11.49
CA PHE A 135 -8.86 4.45 11.17
C PHE A 135 -9.73 4.07 12.36
N ILE A 136 -9.28 4.26 13.61
CA ILE A 136 -10.10 4.13 14.83
C ILE A 136 -10.99 2.86 14.81
N PHE A 137 -10.37 1.69 14.81
CA PHE A 137 -11.07 0.39 14.76
C PHE A 137 -11.93 0.15 13.50
N LYS A 138 -11.83 0.97 12.45
CA LYS A 138 -12.55 0.72 11.19
C LYS A 138 -11.79 -0.20 10.27
N GLN A 139 -12.54 -1.07 9.61
CA GLN A 139 -12.09 -1.70 8.37
C GLN A 139 -12.11 -0.64 7.27
N VAL A 140 -10.96 -0.41 6.64
CA VAL A 140 -10.81 0.62 5.60
C VAL A 140 -10.27 -0.01 4.33
N LYS A 141 -10.85 0.35 3.19
CA LYS A 141 -10.41 -0.11 1.87
C LYS A 141 -9.70 1.05 1.19
N LEU A 142 -8.47 0.83 0.77
CA LEU A 142 -7.70 1.81 0.01
C LEU A 142 -7.31 1.22 -1.34
N GLY A 143 -7.58 1.96 -2.42
CA GLY A 143 -7.07 1.63 -3.74
C GLY A 143 -5.58 1.94 -3.82
N VAL A 144 -4.85 1.15 -4.60
CA VAL A 144 -3.47 1.48 -4.97
C VAL A 144 -3.47 2.14 -6.33
N GLU A 145 -2.98 3.37 -6.39
CA GLU A 145 -2.87 4.14 -7.62
C GLU A 145 -1.41 4.45 -7.94
N VAL A 146 -1.06 4.34 -9.23
CA VAL A 146 0.22 4.81 -9.74
C VAL A 146 -0.03 5.95 -10.70
N TYR A 147 0.59 7.09 -10.42
CA TYR A 147 0.46 8.27 -11.25
C TYR A 147 1.80 8.98 -11.45
N TRP A 148 1.89 9.76 -12.52
CA TRP A 148 2.96 10.73 -12.68
C TRP A 148 2.67 11.99 -11.88
N ARG A 149 3.72 12.62 -11.36
CA ARG A 149 3.70 13.94 -10.76
C ARG A 149 4.64 14.83 -11.59
N GLY A 150 4.06 15.83 -12.26
CA GLY A 150 4.76 16.73 -13.16
C GLY A 150 5.66 17.78 -12.50
N ILE A 151 6.28 18.61 -13.35
CA ILE A 151 7.18 19.73 -12.97
C ILE A 151 6.50 20.66 -11.94
N GLU A 152 7.31 21.18 -11.00
CA GLU A 152 6.88 22.02 -9.87
C GLU A 152 5.99 21.33 -8.82
N LYS A 153 5.94 19.98 -8.81
CA LYS A 153 5.20 19.15 -7.83
C LYS A 153 3.68 19.37 -7.83
N ARG A 154 3.08 20.00 -8.86
CA ARG A 154 1.76 20.64 -8.70
C ARG A 154 0.56 20.12 -9.48
N ALA A 155 0.64 19.48 -10.66
CA ALA A 155 -0.59 19.60 -11.48
C ALA A 155 -0.96 18.53 -12.51
N VAL A 156 -0.30 17.37 -12.60
CA VAL A 156 -0.84 16.35 -13.53
C VAL A 156 -0.75 15.00 -12.87
N LEU A 157 -1.89 14.50 -12.39
CA LEU A 157 -2.08 13.09 -12.09
C LEU A 157 -2.47 12.44 -13.41
N VAL A 158 -1.51 11.77 -14.05
CA VAL A 158 -1.86 10.82 -15.13
C VAL A 158 -1.97 9.47 -14.45
N PRO A 159 -3.17 8.96 -14.13
CA PRO A 159 -3.31 7.62 -13.62
C PRO A 159 -2.86 6.66 -14.71
N LEU A 160 -1.81 5.91 -14.40
CA LEU A 160 -1.28 4.90 -15.28
C LEU A 160 -1.99 3.57 -15.05
N THR A 161 -2.43 3.34 -13.81
CA THR A 161 -3.16 2.14 -13.39
C THR A 161 -3.83 2.37 -12.03
N ARG A 162 -5.01 1.76 -11.87
CA ARG A 162 -5.61 1.46 -10.58
C ARG A 162 -5.49 -0.05 -10.34
N SER A 163 -4.83 -0.41 -9.25
CA SER A 163 -4.43 -1.79 -8.92
C SER A 163 -5.29 -2.35 -7.77
N PRO A 164 -4.98 -3.48 -7.09
CA PRO A 164 -5.92 -4.07 -6.16
C PRO A 164 -6.21 -3.13 -5.00
N GLU A 165 -7.39 -3.29 -4.45
CA GLU A 165 -7.78 -2.66 -3.19
C GLU A 165 -7.07 -3.39 -2.04
N LEU A 166 -6.43 -2.64 -1.15
CA LEU A 166 -5.88 -3.14 0.10
C LEU A 166 -6.89 -2.91 1.22
N GLU A 167 -7.18 -3.97 1.94
CA GLU A 167 -8.09 -3.95 3.08
C GLU A 167 -7.32 -3.83 4.39
N PHE A 168 -7.50 -2.70 5.07
CA PHE A 168 -6.90 -2.41 6.37
C PHE A 168 -7.80 -2.92 7.49
N ILE A 169 -7.33 -3.91 8.25
CA ILE A 169 -8.11 -4.57 9.31
C ILE A 169 -7.46 -4.34 10.68
N PRO A 170 -8.19 -3.79 11.66
CA PRO A 170 -7.72 -3.70 13.04
C PRO A 170 -7.73 -5.09 13.68
N ILE A 171 -6.60 -5.50 14.23
CA ILE A 171 -6.50 -6.76 14.98
C ILE A 171 -5.81 -6.54 16.32
N GLY A 172 -5.99 -7.46 17.25
CA GLY A 172 -5.32 -7.45 18.53
C GLY A 172 -5.35 -8.81 19.20
N LEU A 173 -5.06 -8.81 20.50
CA LEU A 173 -5.08 -10.00 21.33
C LEU A 173 -6.11 -9.83 22.45
N SER A 174 -6.92 -10.87 22.67
CA SER A 174 -7.84 -10.96 23.80
C SER A 174 -7.28 -11.92 24.85
N LEU A 175 -7.32 -11.53 26.13
CA LEU A 175 -6.94 -12.42 27.24
C LEU A 175 -8.03 -13.46 27.46
N LEU A 176 -7.66 -14.74 27.38
CA LEU A 176 -8.57 -15.83 27.73
C LEU A 176 -8.33 -16.32 29.16
N LYS A 177 -7.06 -16.49 29.53
CA LYS A 177 -6.68 -17.11 30.81
C LYS A 177 -5.32 -16.66 31.29
N ILE A 178 -5.16 -16.57 32.61
CA ILE A 178 -3.87 -16.42 33.29
C ILE A 178 -3.73 -17.62 34.22
N GLU A 179 -2.61 -18.35 34.12
CA GLU A 179 -2.24 -19.43 35.04
C GLU A 179 -0.76 -19.30 35.38
N GLU A 180 -0.43 -18.99 36.64
CA GLU A 180 0.95 -18.78 37.10
C GLU A 180 1.69 -17.74 36.24
N ASN A 181 2.68 -18.17 35.45
CA ASN A 181 3.46 -17.36 34.52
C ASN A 181 3.02 -17.56 33.05
N MET A 182 1.84 -18.13 32.82
CA MET A 182 1.33 -18.37 31.48
C MET A 182 0.11 -17.53 31.15
N LEU A 183 0.11 -17.01 29.93
CA LEU A 183 -1.00 -16.29 29.33
C LEU A 183 -1.58 -17.17 28.21
N GLU A 184 -2.90 -17.34 28.23
CA GLU A 184 -3.63 -17.82 27.06
C GLU A 184 -4.33 -16.63 26.42
N VAL A 185 -4.01 -16.38 25.16
CA VAL A 185 -4.56 -15.27 24.38
C VAL A 185 -5.12 -15.77 23.06
N GLU A 186 -6.03 -14.99 22.48
CA GLU A 186 -6.62 -15.27 21.18
C GLU A 186 -6.50 -14.05 20.27
N VAL A 187 -6.20 -14.28 18.99
CA VAL A 187 -6.19 -13.22 17.99
C VAL A 187 -7.63 -12.86 17.65
N VAL A 188 -7.93 -11.57 17.70
CA VAL A 188 -9.26 -11.03 17.43
C VAL A 188 -9.18 -9.92 16.39
N SER A 189 -10.16 -9.85 15.49
CA SER A 189 -10.45 -8.59 14.80
C SER A 189 -11.12 -7.63 15.76
N LEU A 190 -10.88 -6.35 15.60
CA LEU A 190 -11.42 -5.29 16.45
C LEU A 190 -12.29 -4.33 15.65
N ILE A 191 -12.88 -4.80 14.54
CA ILE A 191 -13.69 -3.97 13.65
C ILE A 191 -14.85 -3.37 14.45
N ASP A 192 -15.04 -2.06 14.31
CA ASP A 192 -16.04 -1.28 15.04
C ASP A 192 -15.94 -1.45 16.57
N ASN A 193 -14.72 -1.66 17.07
CA ASN A 193 -14.44 -1.91 18.49
C ASN A 193 -15.22 -3.12 19.04
N THR A 194 -15.49 -4.11 18.19
CA THR A 194 -16.18 -5.35 18.55
C THR A 194 -15.24 -6.54 18.35
N PRO A 195 -14.67 -7.10 19.44
CA PRO A 195 -13.76 -8.24 19.34
C PRO A 195 -14.43 -9.48 18.74
N GLN A 196 -13.86 -10.03 17.67
CA GLN A 196 -14.31 -11.29 17.08
C GLN A 196 -13.12 -12.20 16.82
N SER A 197 -13.23 -13.48 17.18
CA SER A 197 -12.16 -14.47 16.95
C SER A 197 -11.86 -14.60 15.45
N VAL A 198 -10.58 -14.57 15.10
CA VAL A 198 -10.10 -14.72 13.73
C VAL A 198 -8.92 -15.70 13.69
N SER A 199 -8.81 -16.44 12.60
CA SER A 199 -7.69 -17.35 12.36
C SER A 199 -6.71 -16.69 11.40
N ILE A 200 -5.73 -15.97 11.96
CA ILE A 200 -4.66 -15.31 11.21
C ILE A 200 -3.33 -16.00 11.53
N ASP A 201 -2.54 -16.28 10.49
CA ASP A 201 -1.19 -16.81 10.65
C ASP A 201 -0.21 -15.71 11.06
N GLY A 202 0.75 -16.06 11.91
CA GLY A 202 1.60 -15.08 12.57
C GLY A 202 2.23 -15.61 13.86
N THR A 203 2.90 -14.70 14.56
CA THR A 203 3.59 -14.98 15.82
C THR A 203 3.30 -13.91 16.87
N ILE A 204 3.68 -14.15 18.12
CA ILE A 204 3.57 -13.16 19.19
C ILE A 204 4.98 -12.69 19.57
N ALA A 205 5.18 -11.37 19.60
CA ALA A 205 6.33 -10.75 20.24
C ALA A 205 5.93 -10.24 21.63
N VAL A 206 6.74 -10.59 22.63
CA VAL A 206 6.53 -10.20 24.02
C VAL A 206 7.58 -9.16 24.41
N TYR A 207 7.13 -8.08 25.03
CA TYR A 207 7.99 -7.07 25.62
C TYR A 207 7.72 -7.01 27.12
N ILE A 208 8.79 -6.99 27.92
CA ILE A 208 8.71 -6.83 29.37
C ILE A 208 9.54 -5.59 29.71
N ASN A 209 8.91 -4.59 30.31
CA ASN A 209 9.53 -3.30 30.60
C ASN A 209 10.18 -2.67 29.35
N GLY A 210 9.48 -2.74 28.21
CA GLY A 210 9.93 -2.20 26.92
C GLY A 210 11.03 -3.02 26.22
N THR A 211 11.48 -4.13 26.80
CA THR A 211 12.53 -4.98 26.21
C THR A 211 11.93 -6.24 25.61
N ARG A 212 12.23 -6.51 24.33
CA ARG A 212 11.79 -7.74 23.66
C ARG A 212 12.36 -8.94 24.39
N THR A 213 11.48 -9.83 24.84
CA THR A 213 11.81 -10.97 25.67
C THR A 213 11.45 -12.26 24.94
N THR A 214 12.39 -13.21 24.89
CA THR A 214 12.13 -14.54 24.34
C THR A 214 11.29 -15.34 25.34
N CYS A 215 10.18 -15.89 24.85
CA CYS A 215 9.22 -16.69 25.61
C CYS A 215 8.94 -17.99 24.86
N ASP A 216 8.52 -19.04 25.57
CA ASP A 216 7.97 -20.23 24.91
C ASP A 216 6.54 -19.92 24.47
N ILE A 217 6.29 -19.96 23.16
CA ILE A 217 5.00 -19.61 22.57
C ILE A 217 4.51 -20.81 21.75
N VAL A 218 3.31 -21.29 22.08
CA VAL A 218 2.68 -22.42 21.39
C VAL A 218 1.34 -21.96 20.80
N LYS A 219 1.17 -22.15 19.49
CA LYS A 219 -0.07 -21.88 18.76
C LYS A 219 -0.98 -23.11 18.73
N PHE A 220 -2.28 -22.92 18.89
CA PHE A 220 -3.31 -23.95 18.72
C PHE A 220 -4.59 -23.31 18.15
N GLY A 221 -4.77 -23.38 16.83
CA GLY A 221 -5.82 -22.65 16.12
C GLY A 221 -5.58 -21.14 16.15
N SER A 222 -6.60 -20.36 16.52
CA SER A 222 -6.55 -18.89 16.72
C SER A 222 -5.90 -18.47 18.04
N LYS A 223 -5.56 -19.43 18.91
CA LYS A 223 -5.10 -19.19 20.28
C LYS A 223 -3.61 -19.44 20.42
N TYR A 224 -3.02 -18.72 21.37
CA TYR A 224 -1.62 -18.79 21.70
C TYR A 224 -1.45 -18.92 23.21
N ARG A 225 -0.52 -19.78 23.62
CA ARG A 225 -0.08 -19.89 25.00
C ARG A 225 1.33 -19.36 25.09
N VAL A 226 1.51 -18.33 25.91
CA VAL A 226 2.76 -17.63 26.12
C VAL A 226 3.23 -17.92 27.54
N ARG A 227 4.35 -18.64 27.67
CA ARG A 227 5.01 -18.83 28.96
C ARG A 227 6.02 -17.72 29.20
N LEU A 228 5.72 -16.87 30.17
CA LEU A 228 6.58 -15.78 30.59
C LEU A 228 7.74 -16.30 31.45
N PRO A 229 8.88 -15.58 31.49
CA PRO A 229 9.95 -15.87 32.44
C PRO A 229 9.45 -15.82 33.90
N SER A 230 10.03 -16.62 34.79
CA SER A 230 9.57 -16.74 36.18
C SER A 230 9.63 -15.43 36.98
N GLN A 231 10.51 -14.51 36.60
CA GLN A 231 10.62 -13.18 37.18
C GLN A 231 9.57 -12.16 36.68
N ALA A 232 8.81 -12.48 35.62
CA ALA A 232 7.80 -11.59 35.07
C ALA A 232 6.61 -11.45 36.04
N ARG A 233 6.15 -10.20 36.25
CA ARG A 233 5.01 -9.91 37.12
C ARG A 233 3.82 -9.45 36.28
N ILE A 234 2.79 -10.27 36.26
CA ILE A 234 1.51 -10.00 35.59
C ILE A 234 0.71 -8.98 36.41
N GLY A 235 -0.03 -8.07 35.77
CA GLY A 235 -0.96 -7.15 36.42
C GLY A 235 -0.38 -5.76 36.74
N ARG A 236 0.84 -5.46 36.28
CA ARG A 236 1.48 -4.15 36.44
C ARG A 236 1.50 -3.32 35.16
N GLY A 237 0.99 -3.86 34.05
CA GLY A 237 1.08 -3.21 32.74
C GLY A 237 2.52 -3.15 32.20
N GLU A 238 3.41 -3.96 32.76
CA GLU A 238 4.83 -4.04 32.37
C GLU A 238 5.02 -5.00 31.18
N ILE A 239 4.00 -5.79 30.84
CA ILE A 239 4.05 -6.79 29.79
C ILE A 239 3.20 -6.31 28.61
N GLU A 240 3.81 -6.26 27.43
CA GLU A 240 3.14 -5.92 26.18
C GLU A 240 3.25 -7.10 25.21
N LEU A 241 2.12 -7.53 24.67
CA LEU A 241 2.06 -8.57 23.64
C LEU A 241 1.66 -7.92 22.32
N TYR A 242 2.45 -8.17 21.29
CA TYR A 242 2.20 -7.75 19.92
C TYR A 242 2.01 -8.99 19.07
N PHE A 243 0.90 -9.06 18.34
CA PHE A 243 0.76 -10.05 17.28
C PHE A 243 1.48 -9.55 16.03
N ILE A 244 2.30 -10.38 15.40
CA ILE A 244 3.00 -10.09 14.15
C ILE A 244 2.41 -11.03 13.11
N PRO A 245 1.48 -10.55 12.25
CA PRO A 245 0.85 -11.37 11.24
C PRO A 245 1.83 -11.77 10.14
N GLU A 246 1.56 -12.89 9.48
CA GLU A 246 2.21 -13.22 8.22
C GLU A 246 1.65 -12.32 7.08
N PRO A 247 2.48 -12.01 6.06
CA PRO A 247 2.05 -11.24 4.89
C PRO A 247 0.81 -11.81 4.21
N SER A 248 -0.14 -10.93 3.92
CA SER A 248 -1.25 -11.20 2.99
C SER A 248 -1.12 -10.31 1.76
N LYS A 249 -1.67 -10.75 0.64
CA LYS A 249 -1.57 -10.07 -0.66
C LYS A 249 -2.46 -8.81 -0.72
N ASP A 250 -3.65 -8.90 -0.16
CA ASP A 250 -4.72 -7.89 -0.25
C ASP A 250 -5.11 -7.31 1.10
N THR A 251 -4.58 -7.85 2.19
CA THR A 251 -4.97 -7.47 3.55
C THR A 251 -3.78 -6.88 4.30
N VAL A 252 -3.98 -5.70 4.87
CA VAL A 252 -3.03 -5.01 5.75
C VAL A 252 -3.58 -5.00 7.17
N TYR A 253 -2.90 -5.67 8.09
CA TYR A 253 -3.31 -5.66 9.50
C TYR A 253 -2.65 -4.51 10.25
N TYR A 254 -3.42 -3.79 11.07
CA TYR A 254 -2.86 -2.85 12.03
C TYR A 254 -3.17 -3.29 13.46
N VAL A 255 -2.10 -3.47 14.23
CA VAL A 255 -2.13 -4.30 15.44
C VAL A 255 -2.22 -3.44 16.70
N TYR A 256 -3.28 -3.66 17.48
CA TYR A 256 -3.43 -3.13 18.83
C TYR A 256 -2.66 -4.00 19.82
N PRO A 257 -1.64 -3.45 20.51
CA PRO A 257 -0.92 -4.20 21.51
C PRO A 257 -1.81 -4.46 22.72
N MET A 258 -1.60 -5.62 23.32
CA MET A 258 -2.24 -5.99 24.57
C MET A 258 -1.28 -5.74 25.73
N ARG A 259 -1.74 -5.01 26.76
CA ARG A 259 -0.98 -4.77 27.99
C ARG A 259 -1.55 -5.61 29.13
N VAL A 260 -0.67 -6.26 29.90
CA VAL A 260 -1.01 -7.15 31.02
C VAL A 260 -0.22 -6.79 32.27
#